data_AF-A0A7S0Z900-F1
#
_entry.id   AF-A0A7S0Z900-F1
#
_cell.length_a   1.000
_cell.length_b   1.000
_cell.length_c   1.000
_cell.angle_alpha   90.00
_cell.angle_beta   90.00
_cell.angle_gamma   90.00
#
_symmetry.space_group_name_H-M   'P 1'
#
loop_
_entity.id
_entity.type
_entity.pdbx_description
1 polymer ?
#
loop_
_entity_poly.entity_id
_entity_poly.type
_entity_poly.pdbx_seq_one_letter_code
_entity_poly.pdbx_strand_id
1 'polypeptide(L)'
;VTMCAFAAASVAFAAARAGDGTTTTRALSSRKLLATASSTPLWTYGIIPFVAAAVGWGTNVLALRMTFFPLEFFPQCLAFAQVRGQPFGLLGGWQGIIPSKAGEMAGILVELMTKKLINVKEIFSYIDSKKISSIMRDEMTEVTEEMFETVMTREAQTFWETLPTPVKEQMIQQAIKQSSGLLEHIILDLKENIYEVLDLRSMVVNLALSNKDKVVKMFREVGAKEFKFIERSGIYFGFIFGLMQMVVFYFTDKHAPSSGIWLLPLFGFMVGYLTNWVALKVIFSPIEPKVVCGFKMHGVFM
;
A
#
# COMPACT_ATOMS: atom_id res chain seq x y z
N VAL A 1 2.31 -1.10 -17.22
CA VAL A 1 2.50 0.16 -18.01
C VAL A 1 2.35 -0.07 -19.52
N THR A 2 2.57 -1.27 -20.06
CA THR A 2 2.52 -1.57 -21.50
C THR A 2 1.16 -1.97 -22.09
N MET A 3 0.16 -2.34 -21.28
CA MET A 3 -1.15 -2.80 -21.81
C MET A 3 -2.15 -1.68 -22.16
N CYS A 4 -2.10 -0.51 -21.50
CA CYS A 4 -3.05 0.57 -21.80
C CYS A 4 -2.71 1.34 -23.09
N ALA A 5 -1.42 1.40 -23.48
CA ALA A 5 -1.02 1.95 -24.78
C ALA A 5 -1.57 1.12 -25.95
N PHE A 6 -1.73 -0.18 -25.77
CA PHE A 6 -2.32 -1.07 -26.77
C PHE A 6 -3.82 -0.83 -26.97
N ALA A 7 -4.57 -0.51 -25.91
CA ALA A 7 -6.01 -0.27 -26.01
C ALA A 7 -6.34 1.01 -26.80
N ALA A 8 -5.59 2.09 -26.59
CA ALA A 8 -5.74 3.33 -27.36
C ALA A 8 -5.34 3.15 -28.84
N ALA A 9 -4.28 2.38 -29.11
CA ALA A 9 -3.91 1.99 -30.47
C ALA A 9 -4.97 1.11 -31.13
N SER A 10 -5.64 0.23 -30.38
CA SER A 10 -6.67 -0.68 -30.90
C SER A 10 -7.94 0.05 -31.35
N VAL A 11 -8.35 1.11 -30.65
CA VAL A 11 -9.51 1.93 -31.05
C VAL A 11 -9.19 2.78 -32.28
N ALA A 12 -7.97 3.34 -32.37
CA ALA A 12 -7.49 4.02 -33.57
C ALA A 12 -7.33 3.06 -34.77
N PHE A 13 -6.91 1.82 -34.53
CA PHE A 13 -6.74 0.78 -35.55
C PHE A 13 -8.07 0.17 -36.00
N ALA A 14 -9.05 0.04 -35.11
CA ALA A 14 -10.40 -0.43 -35.45
C ALA A 14 -11.16 0.58 -36.32
N ALA A 15 -10.97 1.89 -36.08
CA ALA A 15 -11.52 2.93 -36.93
C ALA A 15 -10.88 2.94 -38.34
N ALA A 16 -9.62 2.51 -38.47
CA ALA A 16 -8.91 2.44 -39.76
C ALA A 16 -9.25 1.17 -40.59
N ARG A 17 -9.71 0.09 -39.96
CA ARG A 17 -9.89 -1.23 -40.62
C ARG A 17 -11.31 -1.50 -41.15
N ALA A 18 -12.29 -0.66 -40.81
CA ALA A 18 -13.68 -0.83 -41.25
C ALA A 18 -13.95 -0.56 -42.75
N GLY A 19 -12.91 -0.26 -43.55
CA GLY A 19 -13.05 0.15 -44.95
C GLY A 19 -12.56 -0.82 -46.02
N ASP A 20 -12.12 -2.04 -45.68
CA ASP A 20 -11.44 -2.91 -46.65
C ASP A 20 -12.14 -4.27 -46.85
N GLY A 21 -12.87 -4.36 -47.96
CA GLY A 21 -13.52 -5.59 -48.40
C GLY A 21 -14.28 -5.40 -49.71
N THR A 22 -13.57 -5.40 -50.85
CA THR A 22 -13.93 -6.02 -52.16
C THR A 22 -13.20 -5.37 -53.35
N THR A 23 -12.18 -6.07 -53.84
CA THR A 23 -11.83 -6.31 -55.25
C THR A 23 -11.62 -5.11 -56.20
N THR A 24 -10.36 -4.65 -56.27
CA THR A 24 -9.51 -4.62 -57.49
C THR A 24 -10.17 -4.28 -58.84
N THR A 25 -10.91 -3.18 -58.99
CA THR A 25 -11.16 -2.53 -60.31
C THR A 25 -11.49 -1.03 -60.23
N ARG A 26 -11.74 -0.47 -59.04
CA ARG A 26 -12.05 0.96 -58.83
C ARG A 26 -10.82 1.87 -58.59
N ALA A 27 -9.59 1.36 -58.73
CA ALA A 27 -8.38 2.05 -58.26
C ALA A 27 -8.07 3.40 -58.95
N LEU A 28 -8.53 3.61 -60.20
CA LEU A 28 -8.27 4.86 -60.94
C LEU A 28 -9.34 5.94 -60.73
N SER A 29 -10.61 5.57 -60.49
CA SER A 29 -11.68 6.52 -60.20
C SER A 29 -11.63 7.00 -58.74
N SER A 30 -11.28 6.11 -57.81
CA SER A 30 -11.18 6.45 -56.38
C SER A 30 -10.06 7.43 -56.07
N ARG A 31 -8.98 7.53 -56.87
CA ARG A 31 -7.92 8.52 -56.64
C ARG A 31 -8.39 9.97 -56.83
N LYS A 32 -9.32 10.22 -57.76
CA LYS A 32 -9.93 11.56 -57.92
C LYS A 32 -10.99 11.86 -56.85
N LEU A 33 -11.71 10.84 -56.38
CA LEU A 33 -12.68 11.00 -55.29
C LEU A 33 -12.00 11.16 -53.91
N LEU A 34 -10.85 10.50 -53.69
CA LEU A 34 -10.05 10.63 -52.48
C LEU A 34 -9.32 11.98 -52.37
N ALA A 35 -9.09 12.68 -53.49
CA ALA A 35 -8.59 14.05 -53.49
C ALA A 35 -9.66 15.07 -53.08
N THR A 36 -10.95 14.71 -53.11
CA THR A 36 -12.07 15.59 -52.77
C THR A 36 -12.65 15.29 -51.37
N ALA A 37 -12.15 14.24 -50.71
CA ALA A 37 -12.54 13.85 -49.34
C ALA A 37 -11.45 14.16 -48.30
N SER A 38 -10.46 15.02 -48.63
CA SER A 38 -9.44 15.50 -47.71
C SER A 38 -9.99 16.61 -46.80
N SER A 39 -11.05 16.31 -46.08
CA SER A 39 -11.51 17.13 -44.97
C SER A 39 -11.70 16.17 -43.81
N THR A 40 -10.61 15.75 -43.16
CA THR A 40 -10.72 15.24 -41.80
C THR A 40 -11.43 16.34 -41.01
N PRO A 41 -12.67 16.11 -40.53
CA PRO A 41 -13.40 17.19 -39.89
C PRO A 41 -12.61 17.63 -38.66
N LEU A 42 -12.44 18.94 -38.47
CA LEU A 42 -11.74 19.51 -37.31
C LEU A 42 -12.24 18.93 -35.97
N TRP A 43 -13.49 18.47 -35.95
CA TRP A 43 -14.11 17.71 -34.85
C TRP A 43 -13.30 16.48 -34.40
N THR A 44 -12.67 15.75 -35.33
CA THR A 44 -11.86 14.57 -35.02
C THR A 44 -10.60 14.92 -34.22
N TYR A 45 -10.04 16.12 -34.40
CA TYR A 45 -8.91 16.57 -33.58
C TYR A 45 -9.38 17.06 -32.20
N GLY A 46 -10.59 17.63 -32.13
CA GLY A 46 -11.20 18.09 -30.89
C GLY A 46 -11.49 16.97 -29.89
N ILE A 47 -11.73 15.72 -30.32
CA ILE A 47 -12.02 14.60 -29.41
C ILE A 47 -10.78 14.04 -28.71
N ILE A 48 -9.59 14.24 -29.30
CA ILE A 48 -8.30 13.75 -28.79
C ILE A 48 -8.04 14.17 -27.34
N PRO A 49 -8.16 15.46 -26.96
CA PRO A 49 -7.94 15.89 -25.58
C PRO A 49 -8.95 15.33 -24.59
N PHE A 50 -10.21 15.11 -24.99
CA PHE A 50 -11.21 14.51 -24.11
C PHE A 50 -10.93 13.02 -23.86
N VAL A 51 -10.52 12.27 -24.88
CA VAL A 51 -10.11 10.87 -24.74
C VAL A 51 -8.85 10.78 -23.86
N ALA A 52 -7.87 11.66 -24.08
CA ALA A 52 -6.67 11.72 -23.25
C ALA A 52 -6.99 12.04 -21.78
N ALA A 53 -7.93 12.95 -21.52
CA ALA A 53 -8.41 13.25 -20.17
C ALA A 53 -9.08 12.03 -19.51
N ALA A 54 -9.94 11.31 -20.23
CA ALA A 54 -10.60 10.11 -19.74
C ALA A 54 -9.60 8.99 -19.43
N VAL A 55 -8.61 8.78 -20.31
CA VAL A 55 -7.53 7.79 -20.10
C VAL A 55 -6.63 8.18 -18.93
N GLY A 56 -6.30 9.47 -18.79
CA GLY A 56 -5.52 9.99 -17.67
C GLY A 56 -6.20 9.76 -16.32
N TRP A 57 -7.50 10.05 -16.24
CA TRP A 57 -8.32 9.73 -15.06
C TRP A 57 -8.37 8.24 -14.77
N GLY A 58 -8.71 7.42 -15.77
CA GLY A 58 -8.84 5.97 -15.60
C GLY A 58 -7.53 5.32 -15.16
N THR A 59 -6.39 5.77 -15.70
CA THR A 59 -5.06 5.27 -15.33
C THR A 59 -4.71 5.65 -13.88
N ASN A 60 -4.99 6.88 -13.45
CA ASN A 60 -4.72 7.31 -12.07
C ASN A 60 -5.57 6.55 -11.05
N VAL A 61 -6.87 6.38 -11.33
CA VAL A 61 -7.77 5.59 -10.47
C VAL A 61 -7.29 4.14 -10.38
N LEU A 62 -6.88 3.56 -11.51
CA LEU A 62 -6.37 2.19 -11.55
C LEU A 62 -5.06 2.08 -10.76
N ALA A 63 -4.14 3.04 -10.89
CA ALA A 63 -2.87 3.05 -10.15
C ALA A 63 -3.10 3.13 -8.63
N LEU A 64 -4.03 3.98 -8.18
CA LEU A 64 -4.42 4.05 -6.77
C LEU A 64 -5.02 2.72 -6.31
N ARG A 65 -5.93 2.13 -7.09
CA ARG A 65 -6.53 0.83 -6.77
C ARG A 65 -5.48 -0.28 -6.67
N MET A 66 -4.51 -0.30 -7.59
CA MET A 66 -3.39 -1.23 -7.61
C MET A 66 -2.46 -1.07 -6.40
N THR A 67 -2.37 0.12 -5.80
CA THR A 67 -1.53 0.35 -4.62
C THR A 67 -2.09 -0.33 -3.36
N PHE A 68 -3.43 -0.39 -3.23
CA PHE A 68 -4.10 -0.97 -2.07
C PHE A 68 -4.49 -2.45 -2.24
N PHE A 69 -4.75 -2.88 -3.48
CA PHE A 69 -5.28 -4.21 -3.77
C PHE A 69 -4.39 -4.97 -4.76
N PRO A 70 -4.35 -6.31 -4.66
CA PRO A 70 -4.98 -7.19 -3.66
C PRO A 70 -4.19 -7.21 -2.34
N LEU A 71 -4.89 -7.57 -1.25
CA LEU A 71 -4.32 -7.65 0.11
C LEU A 71 -3.29 -8.77 0.23
N GLU A 72 -3.57 -9.89 -0.42
CA GLU A 72 -2.67 -11.04 -0.54
C GLU A 72 -2.17 -11.15 -1.97
N PHE A 73 -1.07 -11.87 -2.15
CA PHE A 73 -0.46 -12.06 -3.45
C PHE A 73 -1.34 -12.92 -4.35
N PHE A 74 -1.67 -12.41 -5.54
CA PHE A 74 -2.45 -13.13 -6.54
C PHE A 74 -1.59 -13.40 -7.79
N PRO A 75 -1.54 -14.63 -8.33
CA PRO A 75 -2.27 -15.85 -7.92
C PRO A 75 -1.60 -16.62 -6.77
N GLN A 76 -2.42 -17.14 -5.84
CA GLN A 76 -1.96 -17.87 -4.62
C GLN A 76 -1.06 -19.08 -4.95
N CYS A 77 -1.28 -19.73 -6.11
CA CYS A 77 -0.49 -20.88 -6.55
C CYS A 77 0.99 -20.56 -6.83
N LEU A 78 1.32 -19.28 -7.07
CA LEU A 78 2.70 -18.82 -7.25
C LEU A 78 3.27 -18.11 -6.00
N ALA A 79 2.60 -18.21 -4.85
CA ALA A 79 3.06 -17.57 -3.62
C ALA A 79 4.47 -18.02 -3.17
N PHE A 80 4.91 -19.23 -3.55
CA PHE A 80 6.27 -19.71 -3.26
C PHE A 80 7.37 -18.91 -3.99
N ALA A 81 7.03 -18.27 -5.12
CA ALA A 81 7.95 -17.48 -5.93
C ALA A 81 7.93 -15.98 -5.55
N GLN A 82 7.17 -15.61 -4.51
CA GLN A 82 7.14 -14.25 -4.00
C GLN A 82 8.28 -14.02 -3.01
N VAL A 83 9.19 -13.10 -3.33
CA VAL A 83 10.19 -12.63 -2.38
C VAL A 83 9.50 -11.82 -1.28
N ARG A 84 9.79 -12.12 -0.01
CA ARG A 84 9.21 -11.40 1.14
C ARG A 84 9.41 -9.89 0.99
N GLY A 85 8.32 -9.14 1.01
CA GLY A 85 8.32 -7.68 0.93
C GLY A 85 8.42 -7.10 -0.49
N GLN A 86 8.22 -7.90 -1.54
CA GLN A 86 8.11 -7.39 -2.92
C GLN A 86 6.66 -7.53 -3.44
N PRO A 87 6.11 -6.49 -4.12
CA PRO A 87 4.76 -6.51 -4.65
C PRO A 87 4.60 -7.41 -5.90
N PHE A 88 5.70 -7.83 -6.53
CA PHE A 88 5.71 -8.67 -7.72
C PHE A 88 6.45 -9.98 -7.48
N GLY A 89 5.92 -11.08 -8.02
CA GLY A 89 6.57 -12.39 -8.02
C GLY A 89 7.37 -12.60 -9.30
N LEU A 90 8.48 -13.34 -9.21
CA LEU A 90 9.40 -13.61 -10.33
C LEU A 90 8.69 -14.30 -11.52
N LEU A 91 7.69 -15.12 -11.24
CA LEU A 91 6.93 -15.92 -12.21
C LEU A 91 5.54 -15.31 -12.53
N GLY A 92 5.35 -14.04 -12.16
CA GLY A 92 4.07 -13.35 -12.30
C GLY A 92 3.25 -13.36 -11.02
N GLY A 93 2.44 -12.31 -10.87
CA GLY A 93 1.57 -12.07 -9.74
C GLY A 93 1.72 -10.65 -9.21
N TRP A 94 0.65 -10.14 -8.62
CA TRP A 94 0.53 -8.76 -8.17
C TRP A 94 -0.03 -8.73 -6.76
N GLN A 95 0.59 -7.92 -5.91
CA GLN A 95 0.09 -7.53 -4.61
C GLN A 95 0.13 -6.00 -4.50
N GLY A 96 -0.80 -5.42 -3.74
CA GLY A 96 -0.72 -4.00 -3.41
C GLY A 96 0.62 -3.65 -2.74
N ILE A 97 1.14 -2.46 -3.05
CA ILE A 97 2.42 -1.96 -2.52
C ILE A 97 2.32 -1.77 -0.99
N ILE A 98 1.21 -1.22 -0.51
CA ILE A 98 1.00 -0.99 0.93
C ILE A 98 0.88 -2.30 1.73
N PRO A 99 0.01 -3.27 1.36
CA PRO A 99 -0.09 -4.52 2.11
C PRO A 99 1.18 -5.39 2.04
N SER A 100 1.96 -5.32 0.95
CA SER A 100 3.24 -6.04 0.84
C SER A 100 4.35 -5.43 1.72
N LYS A 101 4.29 -4.12 1.98
CA LYS A 101 5.26 -3.36 2.79
C LYS A 101 4.78 -3.01 4.20
N ALA A 102 3.58 -3.47 4.61
CA ALA A 102 2.96 -3.10 5.88
C ALA A 102 3.87 -3.31 7.10
N GLY A 103 4.58 -4.44 7.18
CA GLY A 103 5.50 -4.72 8.28
C GLY A 103 6.71 -3.77 8.33
N GLU A 104 7.33 -3.50 7.19
CA GLU A 104 8.48 -2.58 7.10
C GLU A 104 8.07 -1.16 7.49
N MET A 105 6.93 -0.68 6.98
CA MET A 105 6.38 0.65 7.31
C MET A 105 6.02 0.76 8.80
N ALA A 106 5.37 -0.26 9.37
CA ALA A 106 5.04 -0.30 10.79
C ALA A 106 6.29 -0.27 11.67
N GLY A 107 7.33 -1.03 11.29
CA GLY A 107 8.61 -1.04 12.01
C GLY A 107 9.29 0.33 12.01
N ILE A 108 9.34 1.02 10.85
CA ILE A 108 9.90 2.38 10.75
C ILE A 108 9.09 3.35 11.60
N LEU A 109 7.76 3.29 11.55
CA LEU A 109 6.89 4.21 12.29
C LEU A 109 7.07 4.04 13.81
N VAL A 110 7.10 2.80 14.31
CA VAL A 110 7.34 2.52 15.74
C VAL A 110 8.72 2.99 16.16
N GLU A 111 9.75 2.74 15.35
CA GLU A 111 11.10 3.21 15.65
C GLU A 111 11.18 4.74 15.72
N LEU A 112 10.52 5.44 14.80
CA LEU A 112 10.45 6.90 14.82
C LEU A 112 9.67 7.42 16.04
N MET A 113 8.57 6.79 16.40
CA MET A 113 7.79 7.17 17.59
C MET A 113 8.58 6.94 18.87
N THR A 114 9.23 5.78 19.03
CA THR A 114 10.02 5.46 20.21
C THR A 114 11.30 6.29 20.31
N LYS A 115 11.89 6.72 19.19
CA LYS A 115 13.08 7.60 19.21
C LYS A 115 12.75 9.07 19.45
N LYS A 116 11.62 9.57 18.93
CA LYS A 116 11.31 11.01 18.89
C LYS A 116 10.24 11.47 19.87
N LEU A 117 9.32 10.59 20.26
CA LEU A 117 8.09 10.98 20.96
C LEU A 117 7.90 10.25 22.28
N ILE A 118 8.27 8.97 22.36
CA ILE A 118 7.89 8.09 23.47
C ILE A 118 9.10 7.39 24.07
N ASN A 119 9.36 7.61 25.36
CA ASN A 119 10.30 6.81 26.12
C ASN A 119 9.58 5.63 26.79
N VAL A 120 9.84 4.42 26.31
CA VAL A 120 9.21 3.18 26.82
C VAL A 120 9.47 3.01 28.31
N LYS A 121 10.72 3.21 28.76
CA LYS A 121 11.09 3.06 30.17
C LYS A 121 10.33 4.05 31.05
N GLU A 122 10.14 5.27 30.58
CA GLU A 122 9.34 6.28 31.28
C GLU A 122 7.87 5.85 31.41
N ILE A 123 7.25 5.35 30.34
CA ILE A 123 5.86 4.85 30.40
C ILE A 123 5.73 3.72 31.44
N PHE A 124 6.64 2.76 31.43
CA PHE A 124 6.63 1.65 32.38
C PHE A 124 6.98 2.10 33.80
N SER A 125 7.68 3.22 33.99
CA SER A 125 7.96 3.76 35.33
C SER A 125 6.68 4.15 36.09
N TYR A 126 5.65 4.63 35.37
CA TYR A 126 4.35 5.01 35.94
C TYR A 126 3.51 3.81 36.42
N ILE A 127 3.93 2.58 36.10
CA ILE A 127 3.28 1.37 36.56
C ILE A 127 3.59 1.14 38.04
N ASP A 128 2.56 1.07 38.88
CA ASP A 128 2.69 0.69 40.29
C ASP A 128 2.80 -0.83 40.43
N SER A 129 4.00 -1.32 40.79
CA SER A 129 4.29 -2.75 40.95
C SER A 129 3.40 -3.41 42.01
N LYS A 130 3.03 -2.69 43.08
CA LYS A 130 2.17 -3.22 44.14
C LYS A 130 0.74 -3.38 43.69
N LYS A 131 0.25 -2.42 42.90
CA LYS A 131 -1.11 -2.47 42.35
C LYS A 131 -1.26 -3.58 41.31
N ILE A 132 -0.26 -3.75 40.43
CA ILE A 132 -0.29 -4.86 39.47
C ILE A 132 -0.13 -6.20 40.18
N SER A 133 0.80 -6.31 41.14
CA SER A 133 0.99 -7.57 41.87
C SER A 133 -0.25 -7.96 42.68
N SER A 134 -1.00 -7.00 43.22
CA SER A 134 -2.27 -7.31 43.92
C SER A 134 -3.35 -7.84 42.98
N ILE A 135 -3.45 -7.31 41.75
CA ILE A 135 -4.45 -7.77 40.77
C ILE A 135 -4.10 -9.18 40.28
N MET A 136 -2.81 -9.45 40.06
CA MET A 136 -2.33 -10.73 39.58
C MET A 136 -2.19 -11.79 40.69
N ARG A 137 -2.27 -11.41 41.97
CA ARG A 137 -2.08 -12.31 43.12
C ARG A 137 -3.14 -13.41 43.16
N ASP A 138 -4.40 -13.04 42.91
CA ASP A 138 -5.52 -13.98 43.00
C ASP A 138 -5.39 -15.05 41.90
N GLU A 139 -5.16 -14.62 40.65
CA GLU A 139 -4.93 -15.52 39.52
C GLU A 139 -3.69 -16.41 39.73
N MET A 140 -2.59 -15.84 40.25
CA MET A 140 -1.37 -16.59 40.53
C MET A 140 -1.58 -17.63 41.63
N THR A 141 -2.47 -17.36 42.58
CA THR A 141 -2.79 -18.29 43.67
C THR A 141 -3.46 -19.55 43.12
N GLU A 142 -4.48 -19.37 42.27
CA GLU A 142 -5.18 -20.46 41.59
C GLU A 142 -4.23 -21.29 40.71
N VAL A 143 -3.42 -20.62 39.87
CA VAL A 143 -2.44 -21.31 39.01
C VAL A 143 -1.37 -22.03 39.83
N THR A 144 -0.93 -21.45 40.96
CA THR A 144 0.07 -22.09 41.83
C THR A 144 -0.49 -23.35 42.48
N GLU A 145 -1.73 -23.32 42.96
CA GLU A 145 -2.40 -24.47 43.57
C GLU A 145 -2.55 -25.61 42.56
N GLU A 146 -3.10 -25.31 41.38
CA GLU A 146 -3.28 -26.29 40.30
C GLU A 146 -1.94 -26.89 39.85
N MET A 147 -0.92 -26.05 39.65
CA MET A 147 0.42 -26.50 39.25
C MET A 147 1.08 -27.34 40.35
N PHE A 148 0.96 -26.95 41.62
CA PHE A 148 1.55 -27.68 42.72
C PHE A 148 0.92 -29.06 42.87
N GLU A 149 -0.42 -29.15 42.81
CA GLU A 149 -1.13 -30.43 42.85
C GLU A 149 -0.76 -31.31 41.64
N THR A 150 -0.70 -30.73 40.44
CA THR A 150 -0.31 -31.43 39.21
C THR A 150 1.11 -31.98 39.29
N VAL A 151 2.08 -31.18 39.76
CA VAL A 151 3.49 -31.58 39.87
C VAL A 151 3.66 -32.64 40.95
N MET A 152 3.06 -32.47 42.13
CA MET A 152 3.18 -33.44 43.23
C MET A 152 2.54 -34.79 42.88
N THR A 153 1.43 -34.78 42.15
CA THR A 153 0.78 -36.01 41.68
C THR A 153 1.60 -36.71 40.60
N ARG A 154 2.35 -35.99 39.77
CA ARG A 154 3.19 -36.59 38.71
C ARG A 154 4.55 -37.07 39.19
N GLU A 155 5.27 -36.23 39.94
CA GLU A 155 6.68 -36.48 40.29
C GLU A 155 6.82 -37.24 41.62
N ALA A 156 5.88 -37.05 42.55
CA ALA A 156 5.96 -37.58 43.91
C ALA A 156 4.64 -38.21 44.38
N GLN A 157 3.98 -38.96 43.49
CA GLN A 157 2.63 -39.51 43.71
C GLN A 157 2.50 -40.26 45.04
N THR A 158 3.42 -41.19 45.32
CA THR A 158 3.38 -42.02 46.53
C THR A 158 3.48 -41.20 47.81
N PHE A 159 4.31 -40.15 47.80
CA PHE A 159 4.46 -39.22 48.93
C PHE A 159 3.24 -38.32 49.08
N TRP A 160 2.69 -37.84 47.96
CA TRP A 160 1.52 -36.98 47.95
C TRP A 160 0.27 -37.71 48.44
N GLU A 161 0.05 -38.96 48.05
CA GLU A 161 -1.13 -39.75 48.46
C GLU A 161 -1.10 -40.16 49.94
N THR A 162 0.07 -40.40 50.52
CA THR A 162 0.23 -40.82 51.92
C THR A 162 0.20 -39.68 52.94
N LEU A 163 0.31 -38.43 52.49
CA LEU A 163 0.28 -37.27 53.38
C LEU A 163 -1.13 -37.02 53.96
N PRO A 164 -1.25 -36.72 55.27
CA PRO A 164 -2.49 -36.22 55.85
C PRO A 164 -2.92 -34.90 55.19
N THR A 165 -4.23 -34.73 54.95
CA THR A 165 -4.84 -33.53 54.38
C THR A 165 -4.34 -32.19 54.97
N PRO A 166 -4.21 -32.02 56.30
CA PRO A 166 -3.73 -30.74 56.85
C PRO A 166 -2.29 -30.40 56.44
N VAL A 167 -1.44 -31.39 56.19
CA VAL A 167 -0.05 -31.15 55.76
C VAL A 167 -0.02 -30.75 54.28
N LYS A 168 -0.87 -31.36 53.44
CA LYS A 168 -1.01 -30.98 52.03
C LYS A 168 -1.44 -29.51 51.90
N GLU A 169 -2.48 -29.13 52.64
CA GLU A 169 -2.99 -27.75 52.70
C GLU A 169 -1.88 -26.78 53.11
N GLN A 170 -1.11 -27.11 54.15
CA GLN A 170 0.01 -26.28 54.59
C GLN A 170 1.11 -26.13 53.53
N MET A 171 1.44 -27.19 52.80
CA MET A 171 2.44 -27.12 51.72
C MET A 171 1.97 -26.24 50.58
N ILE A 172 0.71 -26.36 50.16
CA ILE A 172 0.10 -25.53 49.11
C ILE A 172 0.08 -24.05 49.56
N GLN A 173 -0.37 -23.77 50.78
CA GLN A 173 -0.39 -22.40 51.33
C GLN A 173 1.01 -21.79 51.43
N GLN A 174 2.01 -22.60 51.78
CA GLN A 174 3.41 -22.17 51.80
C GLN A 174 3.92 -21.85 50.39
N ALA A 175 3.57 -22.66 49.39
CA ALA A 175 3.92 -22.43 47.99
C ALA A 175 3.28 -21.14 47.44
N ILE A 176 1.99 -20.92 47.70
CA ILE A 176 1.25 -19.71 47.34
C ILE A 176 1.88 -18.47 47.98
N LYS A 177 2.23 -18.55 49.26
CA LYS A 177 2.85 -17.42 49.99
C LYS A 177 4.20 -17.05 49.40
N GLN A 178 4.99 -18.03 48.98
CA GLN A 178 6.28 -17.80 48.35
C GLN A 178 6.13 -17.23 46.93
N SER A 179 5.28 -17.82 46.10
CA SER A 179 5.08 -17.37 44.71
C SER A 179 4.53 -15.94 44.62
N SER A 180 3.53 -15.63 45.45
CA SER A 180 2.89 -14.32 45.50
C SER A 180 3.76 -13.20 46.08
N GLY A 181 4.79 -13.55 46.86
CA GLY A 181 5.82 -12.60 47.31
C GLY A 181 6.85 -12.27 46.23
N LEU A 182 7.13 -13.20 45.32
CA LEU A 182 8.08 -13.01 44.21
C LEU A 182 7.52 -12.13 43.09
N LEU A 183 6.20 -12.04 42.96
CA LEU A 183 5.55 -11.31 41.88
C LEU A 183 5.91 -9.82 41.85
N GLU A 184 6.01 -9.18 43.02
CA GLU A 184 6.45 -7.78 43.11
C GLU A 184 7.89 -7.61 42.60
N HIS A 185 8.78 -8.54 42.96
CA HIS A 185 10.16 -8.55 42.48
C HIS A 185 10.25 -8.77 40.97
N ILE A 186 9.47 -9.71 40.41
CA ILE A 186 9.43 -9.96 38.96
C ILE A 186 8.97 -8.72 38.20
N ILE A 187 7.95 -8.00 38.70
CA ILE A 187 7.46 -6.78 38.05
C ILE A 187 8.49 -5.65 38.16
N LEU A 188 9.20 -5.56 39.28
CA LEU A 188 10.31 -4.60 39.44
C LEU A 188 11.45 -4.91 38.46
N ASP A 189 11.87 -6.17 38.37
CA ASP A 189 12.92 -6.61 37.43
C ASP A 189 12.53 -6.36 35.97
N LEU A 190 11.24 -6.57 35.63
CA LEU A 190 10.69 -6.24 34.31
C LEU A 190 10.76 -4.73 34.01
N LYS A 191 10.51 -3.88 35.01
CA LYS A 191 10.62 -2.42 34.86
C LYS A 191 12.06 -1.99 34.64
N GLU A 192 13.02 -2.62 35.31
CA GLU A 192 14.44 -2.30 35.16
C GLU A 192 14.99 -2.77 33.80
N ASN A 193 14.56 -3.95 33.34
CA ASN A 193 15.07 -4.62 32.14
C ASN A 193 14.06 -4.63 30.97
N ILE A 194 13.28 -3.56 30.82
CA ILE A 194 12.16 -3.52 29.87
C ILE A 194 12.57 -3.79 28.41
N TYR A 195 13.76 -3.36 27.99
CA TYR A 195 14.23 -3.55 26.61
C TYR A 195 14.67 -4.98 26.28
N GLU A 196 14.99 -5.79 27.30
CA GLU A 196 15.32 -7.21 27.10
C GLU A 196 14.06 -8.06 26.98
N VAL A 197 12.99 -7.66 27.66
CA VAL A 197 11.74 -8.43 27.72
C VAL A 197 10.72 -7.97 26.66
N LEU A 198 10.71 -6.69 26.30
CA LEU A 198 9.70 -6.10 25.40
C LEU A 198 10.31 -5.56 24.10
N ASP A 199 10.19 -6.34 23.02
CA ASP A 199 10.43 -5.86 21.66
C ASP A 199 9.15 -5.30 21.03
N LEU A 200 8.91 -4.00 21.27
CA LEU A 200 7.78 -3.27 20.68
C LEU A 200 7.77 -3.31 19.16
N ARG A 201 8.96 -3.28 18.53
CA ARG A 201 9.06 -3.27 17.07
C ARG A 201 8.52 -4.56 16.51
N SER A 202 9.01 -5.70 16.99
CA SER A 202 8.55 -7.01 16.53
C SER A 202 7.06 -7.24 16.80
N MET A 203 6.56 -6.81 17.97
CA MET A 203 5.14 -6.94 18.31
C MET A 203 4.24 -6.20 17.33
N VAL A 204 4.53 -4.92 17.05
CA VAL A 204 3.71 -4.11 16.14
C VAL A 204 3.85 -4.57 14.69
N VAL A 205 5.06 -4.98 14.27
CA VAL A 205 5.28 -5.55 12.94
C VAL A 205 4.44 -6.81 12.75
N ASN A 206 4.45 -7.72 13.72
CA ASN A 206 3.64 -8.94 13.67
C ASN A 206 2.14 -8.61 13.64
N LEU A 207 1.69 -7.68 14.49
CA LEU A 207 0.28 -7.25 14.50
C LEU A 207 -0.15 -6.62 13.16
N ALA A 208 0.72 -5.81 12.53
CA ALA A 208 0.48 -5.21 11.22
C ALA A 208 0.46 -6.26 10.09
N LEU A 209 1.32 -7.27 10.16
CA LEU A 209 1.36 -8.38 9.20
C LEU A 209 0.15 -9.31 9.34
N SER A 210 -0.35 -9.53 10.56
CA SER A 210 -1.56 -10.30 10.82
C SER A 210 -2.84 -9.54 10.43
N ASN A 211 -2.82 -8.20 10.44
CA ASN A 211 -3.99 -7.36 10.15
C ASN A 211 -3.72 -6.37 9.00
N LYS A 212 -3.30 -6.88 7.83
CA LYS A 212 -2.99 -6.04 6.64
C LYS A 212 -4.20 -5.25 6.16
N ASP A 213 -5.41 -5.77 6.34
CA ASP A 213 -6.67 -5.12 6.03
C ASP A 213 -6.85 -3.82 6.83
N LYS A 214 -6.53 -3.85 8.13
CA LYS A 214 -6.63 -2.69 9.03
C LYS A 214 -5.59 -1.63 8.66
N VAL A 215 -4.37 -2.04 8.34
CA VAL A 215 -3.33 -1.13 7.85
C VAL A 215 -3.79 -0.43 6.57
N VAL A 216 -4.29 -1.19 5.59
CA VAL A 216 -4.81 -0.65 4.33
C VAL A 216 -5.99 0.29 4.58
N LYS A 217 -6.91 -0.06 5.48
CA LYS A 217 -8.04 0.80 5.85
C LYS A 217 -7.57 2.14 6.43
N MET A 218 -6.62 2.11 7.36
CA MET A 218 -6.04 3.33 7.96
C MET A 218 -5.44 4.24 6.89
N PHE A 219 -4.61 3.70 5.99
CA PHE A 219 -4.02 4.48 4.90
C PHE A 219 -5.09 5.06 3.95
N ARG A 220 -6.16 4.31 3.68
CA ARG A 220 -7.28 4.78 2.86
C ARG A 220 -8.07 5.90 3.51
N GLU A 221 -8.27 5.84 4.82
CA GLU A 221 -8.99 6.87 5.58
C GLU A 221 -8.16 8.15 5.70
N VAL A 222 -6.87 8.02 6.04
CA VAL A 222 -5.96 9.17 6.16
C VAL A 222 -5.72 9.84 4.80
N GLY A 223 -5.51 9.07 3.74
CA GLY A 223 -5.21 9.59 2.40
C GLY A 223 -6.42 9.90 1.52
N ALA A 224 -7.65 9.81 2.04
CA ALA A 224 -8.87 9.85 1.24
C ALA A 224 -9.01 11.14 0.42
N LYS A 225 -8.55 12.28 0.95
CA LYS A 225 -8.63 13.59 0.30
C LYS A 225 -7.58 13.71 -0.80
N GLU A 226 -6.38 13.21 -0.54
CA GLU A 226 -5.22 13.24 -1.40
C GLU A 226 -5.44 12.31 -2.61
N PHE A 227 -6.03 11.13 -2.39
CA PHE A 227 -6.40 10.22 -3.48
C PHE A 227 -7.44 10.84 -4.42
N LYS A 228 -8.45 11.53 -3.88
CA LYS A 228 -9.43 12.28 -4.69
C LYS A 228 -8.77 13.41 -5.46
N PHE A 229 -7.76 14.07 -4.88
CA PHE A 229 -6.99 15.08 -5.61
C PHE A 229 -6.20 14.45 -6.76
N ILE A 230 -5.51 13.33 -6.54
CA ILE A 230 -4.72 12.61 -7.56
C ILE A 230 -5.62 12.10 -8.69
N GLU A 231 -6.79 11.57 -8.34
CA GLU A 231 -7.81 11.17 -9.29
C GLU A 231 -8.28 12.36 -10.15
N ARG A 232 -8.66 13.47 -9.50
CA ARG A 232 -9.18 14.65 -10.20
C ARG A 232 -8.10 15.35 -11.04
N SER A 233 -6.87 15.42 -10.57
CA SER A 233 -5.74 16.01 -11.29
C SER A 233 -5.38 15.22 -12.56
N GLY A 234 -5.66 13.91 -12.58
CA GLY A 234 -5.52 13.07 -13.77
C GLY A 234 -6.32 13.56 -14.98
N ILE A 235 -7.51 14.11 -14.75
CA ILE A 235 -8.34 14.71 -15.81
C ILE A 235 -7.66 15.96 -16.37
N TYR A 236 -7.20 16.86 -15.50
CA TYR A 236 -6.58 18.13 -15.90
C TYR A 236 -5.28 17.91 -16.67
N PHE A 237 -4.40 17.05 -16.17
CA PHE A 237 -3.15 16.73 -16.86
C PHE A 237 -3.42 15.98 -18.16
N GLY A 238 -4.31 14.98 -18.16
CA GLY A 238 -4.69 14.25 -19.37
C GLY A 238 -5.25 15.17 -20.47
N PHE A 239 -6.04 16.17 -20.07
CA PHE A 239 -6.57 17.17 -20.99
C PHE A 239 -5.47 18.07 -21.57
N ILE A 240 -4.59 18.61 -20.73
CA ILE A 240 -3.47 19.49 -21.16
C ILE A 240 -2.52 18.74 -22.10
N PHE A 241 -2.12 17.52 -21.74
CA PHE A 241 -1.26 16.70 -22.59
C PHE A 241 -1.96 16.29 -23.89
N GLY A 242 -3.27 16.01 -23.84
CA GLY A 242 -4.08 15.76 -25.02
C GLY A 242 -4.19 16.98 -25.95
N LEU A 243 -4.21 18.20 -25.40
CA LEU A 243 -4.20 19.45 -26.15
C LEU A 243 -2.85 19.67 -26.83
N MET A 244 -1.75 19.42 -26.11
CA MET A 244 -0.40 19.43 -26.68
C MET A 244 -0.25 18.37 -27.78
N GLN A 245 -0.80 17.17 -27.56
CA GLN A 245 -0.84 16.10 -28.56
C GLN A 245 -1.64 16.56 -29.79
N MET A 246 -2.81 17.17 -29.63
CA MET A 246 -3.60 17.71 -30.75
C MET A 246 -2.79 18.69 -31.60
N VAL A 247 -2.05 19.62 -30.97
CA VAL A 247 -1.21 20.61 -31.66
C VAL A 247 -0.08 19.92 -32.42
N VAL A 248 0.62 18.97 -31.80
CA VAL A 248 1.72 18.26 -32.46
C VAL A 248 1.21 17.41 -33.63
N PHE A 249 0.07 16.72 -33.48
CA PHE A 249 -0.55 15.99 -34.58
C PHE A 249 -0.90 16.89 -35.75
N TYR A 250 -1.44 18.08 -35.49
CA TYR A 250 -1.75 19.06 -36.53
C TYR A 250 -0.50 19.49 -37.33
N PHE A 251 0.63 19.71 -36.65
CA PHE A 251 1.87 20.08 -37.32
C PHE A 251 2.51 18.93 -38.10
N THR A 252 2.49 17.71 -37.56
CA THR A 252 3.04 16.52 -38.23
C THR A 252 2.24 16.15 -39.48
N ASP A 253 0.90 16.19 -39.40
CA ASP A 253 0.01 15.88 -40.53
C ASP A 253 0.28 16.80 -41.73
N LYS A 254 0.67 18.06 -41.45
CA LYS A 254 1.02 19.07 -42.46
C LYS A 254 2.41 18.90 -43.07
N HIS A 255 3.40 18.37 -42.34
CA HIS A 255 4.81 18.32 -42.79
C HIS A 255 5.29 16.93 -43.25
N ALA A 256 4.75 15.81 -42.75
CA ALA A 256 5.23 14.47 -43.09
C ALA A 256 4.17 13.35 -42.84
N PRO A 257 3.37 12.95 -43.86
CA PRO A 257 2.31 11.95 -43.68
C PRO A 257 2.80 10.50 -43.51
N SER A 258 4.04 10.18 -43.90
CA SER A 258 4.59 8.81 -43.83
C SER A 258 5.08 8.39 -42.43
N SER A 259 5.26 9.35 -41.50
CA SER A 259 5.86 9.12 -40.18
C SER A 259 4.84 8.86 -39.05
N GLY A 260 3.54 8.95 -39.33
CA GLY A 260 2.48 8.96 -38.31
C GLY A 260 2.42 7.71 -37.43
N ILE A 261 2.83 6.55 -37.95
CA ILE A 261 2.78 5.26 -37.24
C ILE A 261 3.84 5.15 -36.14
N TRP A 262 5.04 5.69 -36.36
CA TRP A 262 6.11 5.66 -35.35
C TRP A 262 6.05 6.86 -34.38
N LEU A 263 5.45 7.96 -34.82
CA LEU A 263 5.28 9.13 -33.98
C LEU A 263 4.31 8.87 -32.83
N LEU A 264 3.25 8.07 -33.05
CA LEU A 264 2.27 7.72 -32.00
C LEU A 264 2.92 7.04 -30.77
N PRO A 265 3.70 5.95 -30.92
CA PRO A 265 4.42 5.33 -29.79
C PRO A 265 5.49 6.24 -29.18
N LEU A 266 6.29 6.93 -30.00
CA LEU A 266 7.39 7.77 -29.53
C LEU A 266 6.86 8.97 -28.72
N PHE A 267 5.82 9.64 -29.24
CA PHE A 267 5.20 10.77 -28.59
C PHE A 267 4.42 10.34 -27.35
N GLY A 268 3.73 9.19 -27.40
CA GLY A 268 3.11 8.57 -26.23
C GLY A 268 4.12 8.25 -25.12
N PHE A 269 5.31 7.75 -25.47
CA PHE A 269 6.40 7.52 -24.53
C PHE A 269 6.95 8.81 -23.94
N MET A 270 7.20 9.83 -24.79
CA MET A 270 7.72 11.13 -24.35
C MET A 270 6.73 11.87 -23.44
N VAL A 271 5.46 11.91 -23.82
CA VAL A 271 4.38 12.49 -23.01
C VAL A 271 4.19 11.70 -21.73
N GLY A 272 4.21 10.37 -21.77
CA GLY A 272 4.12 9.53 -20.58
C GLY A 272 5.27 9.78 -19.61
N TYR A 273 6.50 9.88 -20.11
CA TYR A 273 7.69 10.22 -19.32
C TYR A 273 7.59 11.61 -18.70
N LEU A 274 7.24 12.63 -19.49
CA LEU A 274 7.04 14.01 -19.03
C LEU A 274 5.90 14.11 -18.01
N THR A 275 4.78 13.44 -18.25
CA THR A 275 3.62 13.41 -17.35
C THR A 275 4.00 12.79 -16.02
N ASN A 276 4.70 11.65 -16.02
CA ASN A 276 5.16 11.00 -14.80
C ASN A 276 6.18 11.87 -14.06
N TRP A 277 7.09 12.53 -14.78
CA TRP A 277 8.06 13.46 -14.21
C TRP A 277 7.39 14.68 -13.58
N VAL A 278 6.42 15.30 -14.26
CA VAL A 278 5.64 16.42 -13.74
C VAL A 278 4.77 15.99 -12.55
N ALA A 279 4.12 14.83 -12.63
CA ALA A 279 3.30 14.29 -11.55
C ALA A 279 4.11 14.09 -10.27
N LEU A 280 5.30 13.47 -10.37
CA LEU A 280 6.22 13.33 -9.24
C LEU A 280 6.67 14.70 -8.71
N LYS A 281 6.99 15.64 -9.59
CA LYS A 281 7.41 16.99 -9.19
C LYS A 281 6.30 17.73 -8.43
N VAL A 282 5.05 17.65 -8.89
CA VAL A 282 3.89 18.31 -8.29
C VAL A 282 3.48 17.64 -6.98
N ILE A 283 3.65 16.31 -6.88
CA ILE A 283 3.37 15.54 -5.66
C ILE A 283 4.39 15.87 -4.56
N PHE A 284 5.68 15.97 -4.89
CA PHE A 284 6.76 16.11 -3.92
C PHE A 284 7.38 17.52 -3.81
N SER A 285 6.90 18.49 -4.58
CA SER A 285 7.38 19.88 -4.52
C SER A 285 6.29 20.89 -4.91
N PRO A 286 6.15 22.03 -4.20
CA PRO A 286 7.05 22.52 -3.17
C PRO A 286 6.61 22.12 -1.75
N ILE A 287 7.59 21.71 -0.94
CA ILE A 287 7.45 21.33 0.48
C ILE A 287 7.06 22.54 1.36
N GLU A 288 7.34 23.75 0.87
CA GLU A 288 6.90 25.02 1.46
C GLU A 288 6.06 25.80 0.44
N PRO A 289 4.94 26.45 0.83
CA PRO A 289 4.12 27.23 -0.08
C PRO A 289 4.93 28.36 -0.72
N LYS A 290 5.23 28.23 -2.02
CA LYS A 290 5.87 29.30 -2.79
C LYS A 290 4.79 30.06 -3.53
N VAL A 291 4.66 31.34 -3.19
CA VAL A 291 3.79 32.27 -3.91
C VAL A 291 4.52 32.66 -5.19
N VAL A 292 4.08 32.13 -6.33
CA VAL A 292 4.57 32.55 -7.64
C VAL A 292 3.41 33.22 -8.34
N CYS A 293 3.54 34.53 -8.60
CA CYS A 293 2.54 35.35 -9.30
C CYS A 293 1.16 35.40 -8.61
N GLY A 294 1.10 35.60 -7.28
CA GLY A 294 -0.17 35.77 -6.54
C GLY A 294 -0.99 34.50 -6.30
N PHE A 295 -0.64 33.39 -6.95
CA PHE A 295 -1.25 32.08 -6.69
C PHE A 295 -0.40 31.30 -5.69
N LYS A 296 -1.05 30.83 -4.61
CA LYS A 296 -0.43 29.94 -3.62
C LYS A 296 -0.34 28.53 -4.20
N MET A 297 0.81 28.18 -4.76
CA MET A 297 1.12 26.81 -5.16
C MET A 297 1.62 26.05 -3.93
N HIS A 298 0.84 25.06 -3.48
CA HIS A 298 1.17 24.22 -2.33
C HIS A 298 1.13 22.75 -2.76
N GLY A 299 2.14 21.97 -2.36
CA GLY A 299 2.14 20.53 -2.54
C GLY A 299 0.95 19.89 -1.83
N VAL A 300 0.42 18.80 -2.40
CA VAL A 300 -0.87 18.20 -2.00
C VAL A 300 -0.75 17.30 -0.78
N PHE A 301 0.46 16.96 -0.34
CA PHE A 301 0.67 16.20 0.89
C PHE A 301 0.72 17.13 2.11
N MET A 302 -0.46 17.66 2.47
CA MET A 302 -0.91 17.98 3.84
C MET A 302 -2.44 18.04 3.89
#